data_AF-A0A1F1GK77-F1
#
_entry.id   AF-A0A1F1GK77-F1
#
_cell.length_a   1.000
_cell.length_b   1.000
_cell.length_c   1.000
_cell.angle_alpha   90.00
_cell.angle_beta   90.00
_cell.angle_gamma   90.00
#
_symmetry.space_group_name_H-M   'P 1'
#
loop_
_entity.id
_entity.type
_entity.pdbx_description
1 polymer ?
#
loop_
_entity_poly.entity_id
_entity_poly.type
_entity_poly.pdbx_seq_one_letter_code
_entity_poly.pdbx_strand_id
1 'polypeptide(L)'
;MANPFSKGWKYVMASFDQKIDENADPKVQIQQAVEGAKEQHRQISEHAAEIIGRKSQLEMQLNRLVKSQKDYQDQTRRALEMAEKAEDPQTASEYNQAAEVVASQLVAVEKELEGLKAQHEAATKAAEQAKAQQQQSEARLKEQLAQVDQLLAQADQAAMQEKNAEALDSMNELKPDGSTPTLDGVRAKIEKRYADALGAQELHRASGGDRIQEIAAAGHDMAASSRLEEIRAEMAKSKELESGSADKAADALEAGATEVDAAEAAETTEDAEGGDSK
;
A
#
# COMPACT_ATOMS: atom_id res chain seq x y z
N MET A 1 -41.63 -31.10 -4.28
CA MET A 1 -41.39 -31.53 -2.88
C MET A 1 -39.89 -31.48 -2.64
N ALA A 2 -39.44 -30.65 -1.69
CA ALA A 2 -38.01 -30.46 -1.41
C ALA A 2 -37.48 -31.62 -0.56
N ASN A 3 -36.56 -32.40 -1.10
CA ASN A 3 -35.97 -33.55 -0.42
C ASN A 3 -35.15 -33.10 0.81
N PRO A 4 -35.53 -33.50 2.04
CA PRO A 4 -34.79 -33.13 3.25
C PRO A 4 -33.42 -33.82 3.38
N PHE A 5 -33.12 -34.82 2.54
CA PHE A 5 -31.83 -35.55 2.56
C PHE A 5 -30.67 -34.82 1.86
N SER A 6 -30.92 -33.90 0.93
CA SER A 6 -29.83 -33.17 0.24
C SER A 6 -29.26 -32.01 1.06
N LYS A 7 -29.96 -31.61 2.14
CA LYS A 7 -29.50 -30.55 3.04
C LYS A 7 -28.54 -31.06 4.11
N GLY A 8 -28.70 -32.31 4.58
CA GLY A 8 -27.76 -32.95 5.51
C GLY A 8 -26.39 -33.18 4.89
N TRP A 9 -26.33 -33.61 3.63
CA TRP A 9 -25.07 -33.82 2.91
C TRP A 9 -24.32 -32.52 2.63
N LYS A 10 -25.03 -31.42 2.34
CA LYS A 10 -24.42 -30.08 2.22
C LYS A 10 -23.81 -29.58 3.52
N TYR A 11 -24.42 -29.88 4.67
CA TYR A 11 -23.83 -29.53 5.97
C TYR A 11 -22.64 -30.41 6.32
N VAL A 12 -22.66 -31.70 5.97
CA VAL A 12 -21.49 -32.56 6.12
C VAL A 12 -20.35 -32.08 5.23
N MET A 13 -20.62 -31.78 3.95
CA MET A 13 -19.61 -31.26 3.02
C MET A 13 -19.10 -29.87 3.42
N ALA A 14 -19.97 -28.96 3.87
CA ALA A 14 -19.57 -27.64 4.36
C ALA A 14 -18.78 -27.72 5.68
N SER A 15 -19.12 -28.64 6.58
CA SER A 15 -18.33 -28.89 7.80
C SER A 15 -17.00 -29.58 7.51
N PHE A 16 -16.85 -30.21 6.35
CA PHE A 16 -15.62 -30.82 5.87
C PHE A 16 -14.76 -29.78 5.12
N ASP A 17 -15.33 -28.98 4.23
CA ASP A 17 -14.67 -27.83 3.57
C ASP A 17 -14.13 -26.84 4.60
N GLN A 18 -14.92 -26.50 5.63
CA GLN A 18 -14.54 -25.50 6.62
C GLN A 18 -13.54 -26.02 7.68
N LYS A 19 -13.44 -27.34 7.88
CA LYS A 19 -12.40 -27.96 8.72
C LYS A 19 -11.14 -28.36 7.95
N ILE A 20 -11.22 -28.55 6.64
CA ILE A 20 -10.05 -28.85 5.80
C ILE A 20 -9.24 -27.57 5.57
N ASP A 21 -9.89 -26.41 5.44
CA ASP A 21 -9.16 -25.15 5.26
C ASP A 21 -8.46 -24.68 6.55
N GLU A 22 -9.05 -24.93 7.74
CA GLU A 22 -8.41 -24.62 9.04
C GLU A 22 -7.39 -25.68 9.52
N ASN A 23 -7.41 -26.89 8.96
CA ASN A 23 -6.45 -27.96 9.28
C ASN A 23 -5.62 -28.37 8.05
N ALA A 24 -5.31 -27.39 7.18
CA ALA A 24 -4.44 -27.60 6.05
C ALA A 24 -3.07 -28.11 6.53
N ASP A 25 -2.62 -29.25 5.97
CA ASP A 25 -1.28 -29.79 6.19
C ASP A 25 -0.27 -28.62 6.13
N PRO A 26 0.60 -28.45 7.14
CA PRO A 26 1.61 -27.39 7.16
C PRO A 26 2.37 -27.24 5.84
N LYS A 27 2.56 -28.34 5.10
CA LYS A 27 3.17 -28.34 3.77
C LYS A 27 2.39 -27.54 2.73
N VAL A 28 1.06 -27.63 2.72
CA VAL A 28 0.21 -26.89 1.78
C VAL A 28 0.30 -25.39 2.07
N GLN A 29 0.28 -24.99 3.34
CA GLN A 29 0.43 -23.59 3.73
C GLN A 29 1.80 -23.03 3.33
N ILE A 30 2.86 -23.82 3.53
CA ILE A 30 4.22 -23.48 3.09
C ILE A 30 4.28 -23.30 1.56
N GLN A 31 3.65 -24.18 0.79
CA GLN A 31 3.60 -24.08 -0.68
C GLN A 31 2.84 -22.84 -1.13
N GLN A 32 1.67 -22.54 -0.54
CA GLN A 32 0.91 -21.33 -0.84
C GLN A 32 1.72 -20.06 -0.52
N ALA A 33 2.45 -20.05 0.60
CA ALA A 33 3.34 -18.94 0.95
C ALA A 33 4.48 -18.75 -0.07
N VAL A 34 5.07 -19.84 -0.56
CA VAL A 34 6.09 -19.81 -1.63
C VAL A 34 5.52 -19.27 -2.93
N GLU A 35 4.33 -19.70 -3.32
CA GLU A 35 3.66 -19.22 -4.53
C GLU A 35 3.36 -17.72 -4.42
N GLY A 36 2.83 -17.27 -3.29
CA GLY A 36 2.59 -15.84 -3.02
C GLY A 36 3.87 -15.01 -3.06
N ALA A 37 4.96 -15.49 -2.48
CA ALA A 37 6.26 -14.83 -2.53
C ALA A 37 6.82 -14.72 -3.95
N LYS A 38 6.75 -15.80 -4.73
CA LYS A 38 7.17 -15.82 -6.13
C LYS A 38 6.34 -14.86 -6.98
N GLU A 39 5.03 -14.83 -6.76
CA GLU A 39 4.12 -13.93 -7.45
C GLU A 39 4.42 -12.46 -7.13
N GLN A 40 4.65 -12.12 -5.86
CA GLN A 40 5.07 -10.79 -5.47
C GLN A 40 6.38 -10.38 -6.15
N HIS A 41 7.38 -11.27 -6.17
CA HIS A 41 8.65 -11.02 -6.85
C HIS A 41 8.46 -10.80 -8.36
N ARG A 42 7.59 -11.60 -8.99
CA ARG A 42 7.24 -11.48 -10.41
C ARG A 42 6.62 -10.12 -10.70
N GLN A 43 5.64 -9.68 -9.92
CA GLN A 43 5.00 -8.37 -10.08
C GLN A 43 5.99 -7.20 -9.92
N ILE A 44 6.87 -7.26 -8.92
CA ILE A 44 7.92 -6.25 -8.73
C ILE A 44 8.87 -6.23 -9.94
N SER A 45 9.24 -7.40 -10.45
CA SER A 45 10.13 -7.52 -11.60
C SER A 45 9.49 -7.02 -12.90
N GLU A 46 8.21 -7.32 -13.13
CA GLU A 46 7.43 -6.82 -14.27
C GLU A 46 7.33 -5.29 -14.25
N HIS A 47 6.98 -4.72 -13.09
CA HIS A 47 6.93 -3.27 -12.91
C HIS A 47 8.30 -2.60 -13.12
N ALA A 48 9.38 -3.22 -12.60
CA ALA A 48 10.73 -2.73 -12.83
C ALA A 48 11.11 -2.79 -14.32
N ALA A 49 10.74 -3.85 -15.04
CA ALA A 49 10.98 -3.98 -16.46
C ALA A 49 10.25 -2.89 -17.27
N GLU A 50 9.01 -2.55 -16.91
CA GLU A 50 8.25 -1.47 -17.56
C GLU A 50 8.95 -0.11 -17.39
N ILE A 51 9.36 0.22 -16.16
CA ILE A 51 10.07 1.49 -15.87
C ILE A 51 11.41 1.56 -16.63
N ILE A 52 12.19 0.48 -16.59
CA ILE A 52 13.48 0.40 -17.30
C ILE A 52 13.24 0.51 -18.81
N GLY A 53 12.20 -0.13 -19.34
CA GLY A 53 11.80 -0.06 -20.74
C GLY A 53 11.47 1.37 -21.16
N ARG A 54 10.69 2.11 -20.36
CA ARG A 54 10.38 3.52 -20.59
C ARG A 54 11.65 4.38 -20.62
N LYS A 55 12.60 4.14 -19.71
CA LYS A 55 13.91 4.83 -19.71
C LYS A 55 14.66 4.59 -21.02
N SER A 56 14.76 3.34 -21.50
CA SER A 56 15.41 3.04 -22.78
C SER A 56 14.68 3.64 -23.99
N GLN A 57 13.35 3.75 -23.96
CA GLN A 57 12.62 4.45 -25.01
C GLN A 57 12.99 5.94 -25.08
N LEU A 58 13.11 6.61 -23.92
CA LEU A 58 13.57 8.00 -23.82
C LEU A 58 15.01 8.14 -24.31
N GLU A 59 15.90 7.19 -23.98
CA GLU A 59 17.28 7.17 -24.49
C GLU A 59 17.32 7.10 -26.02
N MET A 60 16.51 6.24 -26.63
CA MET A 60 16.43 6.13 -28.10
C MET A 60 15.87 7.40 -28.75
N GLN A 61 14.89 8.05 -28.12
CA GLN A 61 14.38 9.34 -28.59
C GLN A 61 15.47 10.43 -28.49
N LEU A 62 16.19 10.48 -27.36
CA LEU A 62 17.24 11.45 -27.11
C LEU A 62 18.37 11.32 -28.11
N ASN A 63 18.82 10.10 -28.40
CA ASN A 63 19.83 9.86 -29.44
C ASN A 63 19.38 10.30 -30.84
N ARG A 64 18.10 10.11 -31.18
CA ARG A 64 17.55 10.60 -32.45
C ARG A 64 17.55 12.12 -32.52
N LEU A 65 17.09 12.81 -31.48
CA LEU A 65 17.07 14.28 -31.44
C LEU A 65 18.46 14.88 -31.46
N VAL A 66 19.44 14.30 -30.74
CA VAL A 66 20.85 14.73 -30.81
C VAL A 66 21.39 14.63 -32.23
N LYS A 67 21.04 13.56 -32.96
CA LYS A 67 21.42 13.42 -34.37
C LYS A 67 20.75 14.48 -35.25
N SER A 68 19.43 14.69 -35.09
CA SER A 68 18.70 15.73 -35.83
C SER A 68 19.24 17.13 -35.54
N GLN A 69 19.59 17.44 -34.29
CA GLN A 69 20.23 18.70 -33.91
C GLN A 69 21.53 18.90 -34.70
N LYS A 70 22.40 17.87 -34.72
CA LYS A 70 23.65 17.93 -35.47
C LYS A 70 23.41 18.14 -36.98
N ASP A 71 22.46 17.41 -37.55
CA ASP A 71 22.14 17.49 -38.98
C ASP A 71 21.62 18.90 -39.34
N TYR A 72 20.73 19.48 -38.54
CA TYR A 72 20.24 20.85 -38.75
C TYR A 72 21.34 21.89 -38.54
N GLN A 73 22.19 21.73 -37.53
CA GLN A 73 23.33 22.62 -37.32
C GLN A 73 24.29 22.61 -38.51
N ASP A 74 24.61 21.43 -39.05
CA ASP A 74 25.49 21.30 -40.21
C ASP A 74 24.82 21.87 -41.49
N GLN A 75 23.51 21.71 -41.66
CA GLN A 75 22.75 22.32 -42.75
C GLN A 75 22.71 23.85 -42.65
N THR A 76 22.45 24.42 -41.47
CA THR A 76 22.48 25.87 -41.25
C THR A 76 23.86 26.45 -41.56
N ARG A 77 24.94 25.83 -41.07
CA ARG A 77 26.31 26.26 -41.40
C ARG A 77 26.57 26.26 -42.90
N ARG A 78 26.21 25.18 -43.59
CA ARG A 78 26.38 25.08 -45.06
C ARG A 78 25.60 26.15 -45.80
N ALA A 79 24.35 26.43 -45.40
CA ALA A 79 23.55 27.48 -46.03
C ALA A 79 24.19 28.87 -45.87
N LEU A 80 24.71 29.18 -44.67
CA LEU A 80 25.44 30.43 -44.43
C LEU A 80 26.75 30.51 -45.24
N GLU A 81 27.53 29.44 -45.28
CA GLU A 81 28.75 29.38 -46.11
C GLU A 81 28.45 29.59 -47.61
N MET A 82 27.31 29.08 -48.09
CA MET A 82 26.87 29.29 -49.47
C MET A 82 26.40 30.73 -49.71
N ALA A 83 25.74 31.35 -48.73
CA ALA A 83 25.37 32.77 -48.79
C ALA A 83 26.60 33.68 -48.84
N GLU A 84 27.66 33.38 -48.07
CA GLU A 84 28.92 34.13 -48.07
C GLU A 84 29.70 33.99 -49.40
N LYS A 85 29.60 32.84 -50.06
CA LYS A 85 30.28 32.56 -51.34
C LYS A 85 29.51 33.06 -52.56
N ALA A 86 28.26 33.47 -52.41
CA ALA A 86 27.43 33.92 -53.53
C ALA A 86 27.93 35.28 -54.06
N GLU A 87 28.20 35.35 -55.36
CA GLU A 87 28.64 36.58 -56.03
C GLU A 87 27.49 37.57 -56.25
N ASP A 88 26.26 37.05 -56.34
CA ASP A 88 25.04 37.82 -56.58
C ASP A 88 24.25 38.07 -55.27
N PRO A 89 23.85 39.32 -54.98
CA PRO A 89 23.09 39.66 -53.77
C PRO A 89 21.74 38.95 -53.64
N GLN A 90 21.04 38.65 -54.74
CA GLN A 90 19.75 37.93 -54.65
C GLN A 90 19.98 36.49 -54.21
N THR A 91 20.95 35.82 -54.84
CA THR A 91 21.35 34.45 -54.49
C THR A 91 21.82 34.34 -53.03
N ALA A 92 22.61 35.30 -52.55
CA ALA A 92 23.02 35.37 -51.14
C ALA A 92 21.80 35.49 -50.20
N SER A 93 20.82 36.33 -50.57
CA SER A 93 19.58 36.49 -49.80
C SER A 93 18.76 35.19 -49.73
N GLU A 94 18.68 34.42 -50.82
CA GLU A 94 17.96 33.15 -50.84
C GLU A 94 18.59 32.11 -49.90
N TYR A 95 19.92 32.00 -49.91
CA TYR A 95 20.63 31.11 -48.98
C TYR A 95 20.49 31.54 -47.51
N ASN A 96 20.49 32.85 -47.23
CA ASN A 96 20.22 33.36 -45.89
C ASN A 96 18.81 33.00 -45.41
N GLN A 97 17.79 33.15 -46.26
CA GLN A 97 16.42 32.73 -45.92
C GLN A 97 16.34 31.22 -45.67
N ALA A 98 17.03 30.41 -46.47
CA ALA A 98 17.13 28.97 -46.23
C ALA A 98 17.82 28.65 -44.88
N ALA A 99 18.89 29.36 -44.55
CA ALA A 99 19.58 29.22 -43.27
C ALA A 99 18.66 29.56 -42.09
N GLU A 100 17.86 30.63 -42.19
CA GLU A 100 16.87 31.02 -41.17
C GLU A 100 15.82 29.93 -40.96
N VAL A 101 15.29 29.35 -42.03
CA VAL A 101 14.30 28.25 -41.94
C VAL A 101 14.90 27.03 -41.25
N VAL A 102 16.13 26.62 -41.60
CA VAL A 102 16.78 25.47 -40.96
C VAL A 102 17.16 25.79 -39.50
N ALA A 103 17.59 27.03 -39.21
CA ALA A 103 17.88 27.47 -37.85
C ALA A 103 16.63 27.46 -36.97
N SER A 104 15.46 27.80 -37.50
CA SER A 104 14.19 27.69 -36.77
C SER A 104 13.88 26.25 -36.37
N GLN A 105 14.17 25.28 -37.25
CA GLN A 105 14.02 23.84 -36.97
C GLN A 105 15.05 23.36 -35.94
N LEU A 106 16.29 23.85 -36.03
CA LEU A 106 17.32 23.58 -35.03
C LEU A 106 16.87 24.01 -33.63
N VAL A 107 16.36 25.24 -33.48
CA VAL A 107 15.85 25.75 -32.21
C VAL A 107 14.68 24.91 -31.68
N ALA A 108 13.79 24.44 -32.57
CA ALA A 108 12.69 23.57 -32.17
C ALA A 108 13.19 22.22 -31.61
N VAL A 109 14.16 21.58 -32.27
CA VAL A 109 14.79 20.34 -31.79
C VAL A 109 15.53 20.56 -30.48
N GLU A 110 16.24 21.69 -30.33
CA GLU A 110 16.97 21.99 -29.09
C GLU A 110 16.04 22.13 -27.88
N LYS A 111 14.88 22.76 -28.06
CA LYS A 111 13.84 22.85 -27.01
C LYS A 111 13.26 21.47 -26.66
N GLU A 112 12.98 20.64 -27.66
CA GLU A 112 12.50 19.27 -27.43
C GLU A 112 13.53 18.43 -26.67
N LEU A 113 14.80 18.58 -27.04
CA LEU A 113 15.93 17.87 -26.43
C LEU A 113 16.11 18.27 -24.96
N GLU A 114 15.96 19.56 -24.62
CA GLU A 114 15.99 20.04 -23.23
C GLU A 114 14.85 19.41 -22.40
N GLY A 115 13.62 19.43 -22.91
CA GLY A 115 12.49 18.79 -22.24
C GLY A 115 12.67 17.27 -22.06
N LEU A 116 13.21 16.61 -23.09
CA LEU A 116 13.43 15.16 -23.05
C LEU A 116 14.56 14.76 -22.08
N LYS A 117 15.61 15.58 -21.95
CA LYS A 117 16.68 15.37 -20.96
C LYS A 117 16.13 15.33 -19.54
N ALA A 118 15.26 16.27 -19.17
CA ALA A 118 14.65 16.29 -17.85
C ALA A 118 13.81 15.02 -17.59
N GLN A 119 13.03 14.58 -18.59
CA GLN A 119 12.26 13.34 -18.50
C GLN A 119 13.15 12.10 -18.41
N HIS A 120 14.25 12.05 -19.17
CA HIS A 120 15.22 10.96 -19.13
C HIS A 120 15.94 10.88 -17.78
N GLU A 121 16.31 12.01 -17.18
CA GLU A 121 16.92 12.03 -15.85
C GLU A 121 15.95 11.50 -14.79
N ALA A 122 14.70 11.94 -14.82
CA ALA A 122 13.65 11.45 -13.92
C ALA A 122 13.42 9.94 -14.11
N ALA A 123 13.34 9.47 -15.35
CA ALA A 123 13.19 8.04 -15.68
C ALA A 123 14.42 7.22 -15.26
N THR A 124 15.62 7.80 -15.31
CA THR A 124 16.86 7.14 -14.87
C THR A 124 16.83 6.90 -13.36
N LYS A 125 16.46 7.92 -12.57
CA LYS A 125 16.29 7.78 -11.12
C LYS A 125 15.21 6.74 -10.77
N ALA A 126 14.07 6.78 -11.46
CA ALA A 126 13.01 5.79 -11.26
C ALA A 126 13.46 4.36 -11.61
N ALA A 127 14.22 4.19 -12.71
CA ALA A 127 14.75 2.89 -13.11
C ALA A 127 15.77 2.35 -12.10
N GLU A 128 16.63 3.20 -11.53
CA GLU A 128 17.56 2.82 -10.46
C GLU A 128 16.84 2.36 -9.20
N GLN A 129 15.81 3.10 -8.78
CA GLN A 129 14.97 2.73 -7.64
C GLN A 129 14.24 1.41 -7.89
N ALA A 130 13.64 1.23 -9.07
CA ALA A 130 12.94 0.00 -9.42
C ALA A 130 13.89 -1.20 -9.47
N LYS A 131 15.11 -1.02 -9.99
CA LYS A 131 16.17 -2.04 -9.97
C LYS A 131 16.57 -2.41 -8.54
N ALA A 132 16.74 -1.43 -7.66
CA ALA A 132 17.06 -1.69 -6.26
C ALA A 132 15.93 -2.47 -5.56
N GLN A 133 14.67 -2.11 -5.80
CA GLN A 133 13.50 -2.83 -5.28
C GLN A 133 13.43 -4.26 -5.80
N GLN A 134 13.71 -4.50 -7.08
CA GLN A 134 13.76 -5.84 -7.67
C GLN A 134 14.86 -6.69 -7.02
N GLN A 135 16.06 -6.12 -6.79
CA GLN A 135 17.15 -6.82 -6.11
C GLN A 135 16.82 -7.16 -4.66
N GLN A 136 16.19 -6.22 -3.92
CA GLN A 136 15.73 -6.47 -2.56
C GLN A 136 14.66 -7.57 -2.52
N SER A 137 13.73 -7.54 -3.46
CA SER A 137 12.70 -8.58 -3.62
C SER A 137 13.31 -9.94 -3.91
N GLU A 138 14.31 -10.00 -4.80
CA GLU A 138 15.03 -11.23 -5.11
C GLU A 138 15.76 -11.79 -3.88
N ALA A 139 16.42 -10.93 -3.10
CA ALA A 139 17.10 -11.34 -1.87
C ALA A 139 16.10 -11.89 -0.84
N ARG A 140 14.96 -11.21 -0.63
CA ARG A 140 13.89 -11.68 0.27
C ARG A 140 13.31 -13.01 -0.20
N LEU A 141 13.06 -13.17 -1.49
CA LEU A 141 12.56 -14.44 -2.05
C LEU A 141 13.54 -15.58 -1.77
N LYS A 142 14.85 -15.36 -1.98
CA LYS A 142 15.88 -16.37 -1.67
C LYS A 142 15.89 -16.74 -0.19
N GLU A 143 15.78 -15.75 0.70
CA GLU A 143 15.71 -15.98 2.14
C GLU A 143 14.47 -16.79 2.54
N GLN A 144 13.30 -16.43 2.01
CA GLN A 144 12.05 -17.15 2.26
C GLN A 144 12.11 -18.59 1.76
N LEU A 145 12.69 -18.83 0.57
CA LEU A 145 12.88 -20.18 0.03
C LEU A 145 13.81 -21.03 0.92
N ALA A 146 14.87 -20.45 1.47
CA ALA A 146 15.74 -21.16 2.41
C ALA A 146 15.02 -21.54 3.72
N GLN A 147 14.14 -20.66 4.23
CA GLN A 147 13.32 -20.95 5.42
C GLN A 147 12.28 -22.04 5.13
N VAL A 148 11.69 -22.04 3.93
CA VAL A 148 10.74 -23.05 3.46
C VAL A 148 11.33 -24.45 3.50
N ASP A 149 12.55 -24.64 3.00
CA ASP A 149 13.21 -25.95 3.01
C ASP A 149 13.37 -26.49 4.45
N GLN A 150 13.72 -25.61 5.39
CA GLN A 150 13.80 -25.95 6.80
C GLN A 150 12.42 -26.31 7.39
N LEU A 151 11.38 -25.54 7.08
CA LEU A 151 10.02 -25.78 7.56
C LEU A 151 9.44 -27.09 7.00
N LEU A 152 9.73 -27.41 5.73
CA LEU A 152 9.30 -28.67 5.12
C LEU A 152 9.96 -29.87 5.81
N ALA A 153 11.26 -29.81 6.10
CA ALA A 153 11.95 -30.87 6.83
C ALA A 153 11.37 -31.08 8.25
N GLN A 154 11.01 -29.99 8.93
CA GLN A 154 10.35 -30.05 10.24
C GLN A 154 8.94 -30.64 10.14
N ALA A 155 8.16 -30.25 9.12
CA ALA A 155 6.83 -30.79 8.86
C ALA A 155 6.90 -32.30 8.55
N ASP A 156 7.89 -32.75 7.78
CA ASP A 156 8.13 -34.17 7.51
C ASP A 156 8.46 -34.95 8.78
N GLN A 157 9.31 -34.39 9.63
CA GLN A 157 9.68 -35.00 10.91
C GLN A 157 8.47 -35.09 11.86
N ALA A 158 7.64 -34.05 11.92
CA ALA A 158 6.41 -34.05 12.71
C ALA A 158 5.41 -35.08 12.18
N ALA A 159 5.18 -35.14 10.87
CA ALA A 159 4.28 -36.11 10.24
C ALA A 159 4.73 -37.57 10.46
N MET A 160 6.04 -37.85 10.49
CA MET A 160 6.55 -39.18 10.85
C MET A 160 6.26 -39.53 12.31
N GLN A 161 6.40 -38.56 13.23
CA GLN A 161 6.09 -38.77 14.65
C GLN A 161 4.58 -39.00 14.86
N GLU A 162 3.73 -38.22 14.19
CA GLU A 162 2.27 -38.41 14.20
C GLU A 162 1.88 -39.80 13.70
N LYS A 163 2.41 -40.24 12.55
CA LYS A 163 2.14 -41.58 12.03
C LYS A 163 2.60 -42.70 12.95
N ASN A 164 3.76 -42.54 13.60
CA ASN A 164 4.24 -43.52 14.57
C ASN A 164 3.35 -43.55 15.83
N ALA A 165 2.91 -42.39 16.32
CA ALA A 165 1.97 -42.30 17.44
C ALA A 165 0.62 -42.93 17.09
N GLU A 166 0.08 -42.68 15.90
CA GLU A 166 -1.17 -43.27 15.39
C GLU A 166 -1.05 -44.80 15.23
N ALA A 167 0.09 -45.30 14.74
CA ALA A 167 0.36 -46.73 14.67
C ALA A 167 0.44 -47.40 16.06
N LEU A 168 1.03 -46.71 17.05
CA LEU A 168 1.08 -47.20 18.43
C LEU A 168 -0.30 -47.14 19.10
N ASP A 169 -1.07 -46.09 18.87
CA ASP A 169 -2.43 -45.91 19.42
C ASP A 169 -3.39 -46.96 18.85
N SER A 170 -3.38 -47.16 17.52
CA SER A 170 -4.16 -48.23 16.87
C SER A 170 -3.76 -49.63 17.35
N MET A 171 -2.47 -49.87 17.64
CA MET A 171 -2.05 -51.16 18.23
C MET A 171 -2.47 -51.31 19.71
N ASN A 172 -2.63 -50.20 20.44
CA ASN A 172 -3.15 -50.18 21.80
C ASN A 172 -4.69 -50.38 21.82
N GLU A 173 -5.40 -49.90 20.80
CA GLU A 173 -6.83 -50.20 20.57
C GLU A 173 -7.07 -51.69 20.22
N LEU A 174 -6.10 -52.38 19.62
CA LEU A 174 -6.19 -53.81 19.29
C LEU A 174 -5.84 -54.76 20.44
N LYS A 175 -5.31 -54.29 21.58
CA LYS A 175 -5.18 -55.14 22.77
C LYS A 175 -6.55 -55.32 23.43
N PRO A 176 -7.03 -56.56 23.66
CA PRO A 176 -8.26 -56.79 24.41
C PRO A 176 -7.97 -56.62 25.90
N ASP A 177 -7.84 -55.39 26.37
CA ASP A 177 -7.86 -55.09 27.81
C ASP A 177 -9.23 -54.55 28.18
N GLY A 178 -10.11 -55.44 28.64
CA GLY A 178 -11.24 -55.14 29.54
C GLY A 178 -12.26 -54.06 29.11
N SER A 179 -12.25 -53.59 27.87
CA SER A 179 -13.07 -52.49 27.36
C SER A 179 -14.50 -52.92 26.98
N THR A 180 -15.11 -53.77 27.80
CA THR A 180 -16.52 -53.58 28.09
C THR A 180 -16.62 -52.30 28.91
N PRO A 181 -17.39 -51.27 28.49
CA PRO A 181 -17.64 -50.11 29.33
C PRO A 181 -18.07 -50.60 30.72
N THR A 182 -17.24 -50.39 31.73
CA THR A 182 -17.63 -50.73 33.09
C THR A 182 -18.82 -49.86 33.43
N LEU A 183 -19.79 -50.41 34.16
CA LEU A 183 -20.98 -49.65 34.56
C LEU A 183 -20.60 -48.35 35.29
N ASP A 184 -19.43 -48.33 35.94
CA ASP A 184 -18.87 -47.14 36.57
C ASP A 184 -18.38 -46.07 35.56
N GLY A 185 -17.76 -46.46 34.44
CA GLY A 185 -17.38 -45.51 33.38
C GLY A 185 -18.59 -44.89 32.68
N VAL A 186 -19.66 -45.67 32.50
CA VAL A 186 -20.94 -45.17 31.98
C VAL A 186 -21.61 -44.25 33.00
N ARG A 187 -21.60 -44.63 34.29
CA ARG A 187 -22.12 -43.80 35.39
C ARG A 187 -21.41 -42.45 35.46
N ALA A 188 -20.09 -42.41 35.41
CA ALA A 188 -19.31 -41.16 35.40
C ALA A 188 -19.64 -40.26 34.19
N LYS A 189 -19.90 -40.86 33.02
CA LYS A 189 -20.27 -40.10 31.81
C LYS A 189 -21.68 -39.53 31.88
N ILE A 190 -22.61 -40.26 32.51
CA ILE A 190 -23.97 -39.80 32.78
C ILE A 190 -23.95 -38.68 33.83
N GLU A 191 -23.19 -38.85 34.92
CA GLU A 191 -23.02 -37.83 35.96
C GLU A 191 -22.40 -36.56 35.40
N LYS A 192 -21.36 -36.67 34.56
CA LYS A 192 -20.77 -35.51 33.87
C LYS A 192 -21.78 -34.80 32.97
N ARG A 193 -22.52 -35.53 32.13
CA ARG A 193 -23.57 -34.93 31.28
C ARG A 193 -24.70 -34.31 32.08
N TYR A 194 -25.05 -34.89 33.23
CA TYR A 194 -26.06 -34.35 34.13
C TYR A 194 -25.58 -33.06 34.80
N ALA A 195 -24.32 -33.02 35.26
CA ALA A 195 -23.69 -31.82 35.81
C ALA A 195 -23.53 -30.70 34.76
N ASP A 196 -23.12 -31.04 33.54
CA ASP A 196 -23.02 -30.08 32.43
C ASP A 196 -24.40 -29.50 32.06
N ALA A 197 -25.45 -30.33 32.08
CA ALA A 197 -26.82 -29.89 31.81
C ALA A 197 -27.40 -29.04 32.95
N LEU A 198 -27.11 -29.38 34.22
CA LEU A 198 -27.51 -28.57 35.38
C LEU A 198 -26.78 -27.22 35.37
N GLY A 199 -25.47 -27.22 35.08
CA GLY A 199 -24.66 -26.02 34.93
C GLY A 199 -25.14 -25.14 33.78
N ALA A 200 -25.55 -25.73 32.65
CA ALA A 200 -26.18 -24.99 31.56
C ALA A 200 -27.55 -24.39 31.94
N GLN A 201 -28.32 -25.06 32.80
CA GLN A 201 -29.60 -24.54 33.34
C GLN A 201 -29.39 -23.41 34.37
N GLU A 202 -28.37 -23.50 35.20
CA GLU A 202 -27.94 -22.41 36.09
C GLU A 202 -27.39 -21.23 35.30
N LEU A 203 -26.62 -21.47 34.23
CA LEU A 203 -26.16 -20.42 33.33
C LEU A 203 -27.34 -19.74 32.63
N HIS A 204 -28.37 -20.48 32.20
CA HIS A 204 -29.57 -19.89 31.61
C HIS A 204 -30.46 -19.16 32.62
N ARG A 205 -30.49 -19.56 33.90
CA ARG A 205 -31.15 -18.77 34.97
C ARG A 205 -30.34 -17.54 35.37
N ALA A 206 -29.01 -17.60 35.33
CA ALA A 206 -28.12 -16.47 35.62
C ALA A 206 -27.99 -15.49 34.43
N SER A 207 -28.19 -15.98 33.20
CA SER A 207 -28.13 -15.20 31.95
C SER A 207 -29.52 -14.84 31.41
N GLY A 208 -30.59 -15.15 32.16
CA GLY A 208 -31.96 -14.84 31.80
C GLY A 208 -32.28 -13.36 31.96
N GLY A 209 -32.26 -12.63 30.85
CA GLY A 209 -33.08 -11.42 30.62
C GLY A 209 -32.59 -10.12 31.24
N ASP A 210 -32.46 -10.05 32.56
CA ASP A 210 -32.54 -8.75 33.24
C ASP A 210 -31.21 -7.98 33.26
N ARG A 211 -30.06 -8.65 33.44
CA ARG A 211 -28.76 -7.95 33.53
C ARG A 211 -28.18 -7.48 32.20
N ILE A 212 -28.44 -8.19 31.10
CA ILE A 212 -27.92 -7.78 29.79
C ILE A 212 -28.76 -6.63 29.21
N GLN A 213 -30.08 -6.59 29.46
CA GLN A 213 -30.90 -5.45 29.05
C GLN A 213 -30.62 -4.19 29.88
N GLU A 214 -30.33 -4.30 31.18
CA GLU A 214 -29.98 -3.15 32.02
C GLU A 214 -28.61 -2.55 31.66
N ILE A 215 -27.61 -3.38 31.31
CA ILE A 215 -26.29 -2.91 30.84
C ILE A 215 -26.38 -2.30 29.43
N ALA A 216 -27.18 -2.89 28.53
CA ALA A 216 -27.39 -2.33 27.19
C ALA A 216 -28.15 -0.99 27.23
N ALA A 217 -29.15 -0.85 28.11
CA ALA A 217 -29.88 0.41 28.31
C ALA A 217 -28.99 1.50 28.92
N ALA A 218 -28.22 1.17 29.98
CA ALA A 218 -27.28 2.11 30.60
C ALA A 218 -26.15 2.55 29.65
N GLY A 219 -25.63 1.64 28.82
CA GLY A 219 -24.63 1.96 27.80
C GLY A 219 -25.18 2.86 26.68
N HIS A 220 -26.44 2.66 26.28
CA HIS A 220 -27.09 3.48 25.26
C HIS A 220 -27.36 4.91 25.75
N ASP A 221 -27.78 5.09 27.01
CA ASP A 221 -28.01 6.42 27.59
C ASP A 221 -26.71 7.21 27.81
N MET A 222 -25.62 6.55 28.17
CA MET A 222 -24.29 7.19 28.26
C MET A 222 -23.74 7.60 26.89
N ALA A 223 -23.87 6.75 25.86
CA ALA A 223 -23.44 7.09 24.50
C ALA A 223 -24.30 8.22 23.91
N ALA A 224 -25.61 8.21 24.17
CA ALA A 224 -26.53 9.25 23.71
C ALA A 224 -26.26 10.60 24.39
N SER A 225 -26.01 10.63 25.70
CA SER A 225 -25.65 11.86 26.43
C SER A 225 -24.31 12.43 25.97
N SER A 226 -23.28 11.60 25.78
CA SER A 226 -21.99 12.02 25.22
C SER A 226 -22.12 12.62 23.82
N ARG A 227 -22.96 12.02 22.95
CA ARG A 227 -23.17 12.53 21.59
C ARG A 227 -23.96 13.85 21.58
N LEU A 228 -24.93 14.01 22.48
CA LEU A 228 -25.66 15.26 22.64
C LEU A 228 -24.77 16.40 23.16
N GLU A 229 -23.83 16.11 24.05
CA GLU A 229 -22.84 17.08 24.52
C GLU A 229 -21.88 17.50 23.40
N GLU A 230 -21.41 16.56 22.59
CA GLU A 230 -20.62 16.84 21.38
C GLU A 230 -21.36 17.76 20.41
N ILE A 231 -22.62 17.43 20.09
CA ILE A 231 -23.45 18.24 19.18
C ILE A 231 -23.69 19.64 19.76
N ARG A 232 -23.89 19.77 21.08
CA ARG A 232 -24.02 21.09 21.72
C ARG A 232 -22.72 21.88 21.68
N ALA A 233 -21.57 21.24 21.89
CA ALA A 233 -20.27 21.89 21.78
C ALA A 233 -19.97 22.35 20.35
N GLU A 234 -20.30 21.52 19.35
CA GLU A 234 -20.21 21.88 17.93
C GLU A 234 -21.13 23.05 17.57
N MET A 235 -22.37 23.06 18.07
CA MET A 235 -23.28 24.19 17.84
C MET A 235 -22.87 25.46 18.57
N ALA A 236 -22.34 25.38 19.79
CA ALA A 236 -21.79 26.53 20.51
C ALA A 236 -20.59 27.13 19.75
N LYS A 237 -19.67 26.28 19.28
CA LYS A 237 -18.52 26.67 18.46
C LYS A 237 -18.94 27.26 17.12
N SER A 238 -19.96 26.70 16.47
CA SER A 238 -20.51 27.23 15.21
C SER A 238 -21.19 28.58 15.42
N LYS A 239 -21.87 28.79 16.55
CA LYS A 239 -22.50 30.06 16.92
C LYS A 239 -21.47 31.13 17.30
N GLU A 240 -20.35 30.76 17.94
CA GLU A 240 -19.21 31.67 18.15
C GLU A 240 -18.56 32.10 16.83
N LEU A 241 -18.41 31.18 15.86
CA LEU A 241 -17.89 31.48 14.53
C LEU A 241 -18.84 32.35 13.69
N GLU A 242 -20.16 32.18 13.80
CA GLU A 242 -21.13 33.10 13.18
C GLU A 242 -21.17 34.46 13.89
N SER A 243 -21.03 34.53 15.22
CA SER A 243 -20.96 35.81 15.95
C SER A 243 -19.66 36.58 15.70
N GLY A 244 -18.54 35.88 15.46
CA GLY A 244 -17.26 36.49 15.10
C GLY A 244 -17.16 36.91 13.63
N SER A 245 -17.97 36.33 12.73
CA SER A 245 -18.09 36.78 11.34
C SER A 245 -19.09 37.92 11.15
N ALA A 246 -20.03 38.13 12.09
CA ALA A 246 -20.93 39.29 12.06
C ALA A 246 -20.26 40.59 12.54
N ASP A 247 -19.19 40.51 13.35
CA ASP A 247 -18.48 41.69 13.90
C ASP A 247 -17.21 42.08 13.10
N LYS A 248 -16.75 41.22 12.17
CA LYS A 248 -15.63 41.54 11.25
C LYS A 248 -16.05 41.95 9.84
N ALA A 249 -17.33 41.88 9.51
CA ALA A 249 -17.88 42.34 8.23
C ALA A 249 -18.38 43.81 8.28
N ALA A 250 -18.34 44.47 9.45
CA ALA A 250 -18.78 45.86 9.62
C ALA A 250 -17.64 46.90 9.67
N ASP A 251 -16.37 46.48 9.79
CA ASP A 251 -15.21 47.40 9.92
C ASP A 251 -14.28 47.43 8.69
N ALA A 252 -14.64 46.73 7.60
CA ALA A 252 -13.84 46.68 6.37
C ALA A 252 -14.42 47.54 5.21
N LEU A 253 -15.33 48.45 5.52
CA LEU A 253 -16.02 49.35 4.57
C LEU A 253 -15.94 50.81 5.01
N GLU A 254 -14.81 51.27 5.56
CA GLU A 254 -14.48 52.69 5.64
C GLU A 254 -12.95 52.87 5.61
N ALA A 255 -12.47 53.89 4.88
CA ALA A 255 -11.07 54.20 4.52
C ALA A 255 -10.46 53.31 3.40
N GLY A 256 -10.51 53.70 2.12
CA GLY A 256 -9.91 54.93 1.58
C GLY A 256 -8.43 54.65 1.29
N ALA A 257 -8.06 54.16 0.11
CA ALA A 257 -7.62 54.96 -1.04
C ALA A 257 -6.37 55.82 -0.77
N THR A 258 -5.35 55.64 -1.64
CA THR A 258 -4.14 56.47 -1.85
C THR A 258 -3.12 56.44 -0.70
N GLU A 259 -1.80 56.42 -0.87
CA GLU A 259 -0.89 56.61 -1.99
C GLU A 259 0.54 56.22 -1.51
N VAL A 260 1.39 55.84 -2.46
CA VAL A 260 2.86 55.93 -2.59
C VAL A 260 3.81 56.00 -1.36
N ASP A 261 4.88 55.21 -1.47
CA ASP A 261 6.31 55.65 -1.45
C ASP A 261 7.26 54.90 -0.48
N ALA A 262 8.20 54.20 -1.12
CA ALA A 262 9.65 54.10 -0.90
C ALA A 262 10.32 53.79 0.46
N ALA A 263 11.42 53.02 0.29
CA ALA A 263 12.70 53.10 1.01
C ALA A 263 12.70 52.66 2.49
N GLU A 264 13.77 52.17 3.10
CA GLU A 264 15.11 51.65 2.76
C GLU A 264 15.70 51.29 4.14
N ALA A 265 16.70 50.39 4.15
CA ALA A 265 17.78 50.30 5.16
C ALA A 265 17.46 50.01 6.65
N ALA A 266 17.90 48.80 7.04
CA ALA A 266 19.10 48.57 7.84
C ALA A 266 19.21 49.07 9.31
N GLU A 267 19.58 48.08 10.14
CA GLU A 267 20.68 48.07 11.11
C GLU A 267 20.54 48.63 12.54
N THR A 268 20.99 47.78 13.47
CA THR A 268 21.61 48.05 14.79
C THR A 268 20.71 48.65 15.87
N THR A 269 20.65 48.13 17.10
CA THR A 269 21.71 47.87 18.11
C THR A 269 21.03 46.99 19.18
N GLU A 270 21.61 45.88 19.64
CA GLU A 270 22.74 45.74 20.60
C GLU A 270 22.34 46.03 22.07
N ASP A 271 22.87 45.16 22.94
CA ASP A 271 22.95 45.20 24.40
C ASP A 271 21.69 44.89 25.23
N ALA A 272 21.79 44.33 26.43
CA ALA A 272 22.76 43.47 27.11
C ALA A 272 22.13 43.17 28.49
N GLU A 273 22.29 41.95 28.99
CA GLU A 273 22.59 41.57 30.38
C GLU A 273 22.27 40.08 30.50
N GLY A 274 23.26 39.20 30.62
CA GLY A 274 24.15 39.11 31.78
C GLY A 274 23.57 38.01 32.66
N GLY A 275 24.06 36.78 32.58
CA GLY A 275 25.25 36.33 33.32
C GLY A 275 24.78 35.66 34.62
N ASP A 276 25.41 34.67 35.20
CA ASP A 276 26.66 33.99 34.94
C ASP A 276 26.61 32.68 35.74
N SER A 277 27.13 31.64 35.10
CA SER A 277 27.91 30.53 35.63
C SER A 277 28.01 30.33 37.15
N LYS A 278 27.77 29.09 37.61
CA LYS A 278 28.87 28.20 38.04
C LYS A 278 28.44 26.74 38.06
#